data_AF-A0A811TZI0-F1
#
_entry.id   AF-A0A811TZI0-F1
#
_cell.length_a   1.000
_cell.length_b   1.000
_cell.length_c   1.000
_cell.angle_alpha   90.00
_cell.angle_beta   90.00
_cell.angle_gamma   90.00
#
_symmetry.space_group_name_H-M   'P 1'
#
loop_
_entity.id
_entity.type
_entity.pdbx_description
1 polymer ?
#
loop_
_entity_poly.entity_id
_entity_poly.type
_entity_poly.pdbx_seq_one_letter_code
_entity_poly.pdbx_strand_id
1 'polypeptide(L)'
;MQQHQIWWVYNILEHRQETDRIVYEDSNPEKGYILLPDLKWDGKTLETLYLLAIVHKHNIKSLRDLNDSHLPLLYNLRDGISKAIEKRYGLCYSQLRMYFHYQPSFYHLHLHINPVRGDAPGIWCEKSHMLDTRATLPFVLFEGCKLLDEFEEKGAVRKSAEKVNNKEKLNDAVEKGCTDESVDEPQVKKIKIDKSVKDTEESPIEK
;
A
#
# COMPACT_ATOMS: atom_id res chain seq x y z
N MET A 1 -23.46 5.42 -9.02
CA MET A 1 -22.40 5.34 -7.99
C MET A 1 -22.78 6.24 -6.82
N GLN A 2 -22.95 5.70 -5.62
CA GLN A 2 -23.21 6.50 -4.41
C GLN A 2 -21.96 7.33 -4.09
N GLN A 3 -22.05 8.64 -4.30
CA GLN A 3 -21.07 9.59 -3.81
C GLN A 3 -21.14 9.55 -2.28
N HIS A 4 -20.23 8.80 -1.65
CA HIS A 4 -20.12 8.83 -0.19
C HIS A 4 -19.82 10.27 0.22
N GLN A 5 -20.54 10.76 1.22
CA GLN A 5 -20.42 12.14 1.68
C GLN A 5 -19.00 12.36 2.26
N ILE A 6 -18.13 13.00 1.47
CA ILE A 6 -16.77 13.38 1.87
C ILE A 6 -16.74 14.70 2.67
N TRP A 7 -17.88 15.15 3.21
CA TRP A 7 -17.98 16.41 3.96
C TRP A 7 -17.01 16.50 5.14
N TRP A 8 -16.76 15.38 5.81
CA TRP A 8 -15.80 15.32 6.92
C TRP A 8 -14.37 15.68 6.45
N VAL A 9 -14.00 15.34 5.21
CA VAL A 9 -12.71 15.70 4.61
C VAL A 9 -12.61 17.22 4.50
N TYR A 10 -13.65 17.87 3.97
CA TYR A 10 -13.67 19.32 3.84
C TYR A 10 -13.71 20.03 5.19
N ASN A 11 -14.41 19.47 6.19
CA ASN A 11 -14.36 20.02 7.55
C ASN A 11 -12.94 20.04 8.12
N ILE A 12 -12.11 19.04 7.81
CA ILE A 12 -10.69 19.03 8.22
C ILE A 12 -9.89 20.05 7.40
N LEU A 13 -10.03 20.06 6.08
CA LEU A 13 -9.30 20.97 5.18
C LEU A 13 -9.62 22.45 5.42
N GLU A 14 -10.81 22.75 5.93
CA GLU A 14 -11.27 24.09 6.29
C GLU A 14 -11.15 24.37 7.81
N HIS A 15 -10.46 23.50 8.55
CA HIS A 15 -10.20 23.65 9.99
C HIS A 15 -11.45 23.79 10.87
N ARG A 16 -12.59 23.25 10.41
CA ARG A 16 -13.85 23.20 11.16
C ARG A 16 -13.88 22.05 12.17
N GLN A 17 -13.12 20.98 11.93
CA GLN A 17 -13.05 19.78 12.78
C GLN A 17 -11.63 19.19 12.79
N GLU A 18 -11.31 18.45 13.87
CA GLU A 18 -10.04 17.73 14.09
C GLU A 18 -8.77 18.61 14.05
N THR A 19 -8.92 19.93 14.13
CA THR A 19 -7.84 20.92 14.03
C THR A 19 -6.75 20.73 15.08
N ASP A 20 -7.13 20.32 16.29
CA ASP A 20 -6.23 20.05 17.42
C ASP A 20 -5.34 18.82 17.22
N ARG A 21 -5.71 17.93 16.29
CA ARG A 21 -4.98 16.69 15.99
C ARG A 21 -4.02 16.83 14.82
N ILE A 22 -4.00 17.98 14.14
CA ILE A 22 -3.10 18.22 13.01
C ILE A 22 -1.65 18.14 13.49
N VAL A 23 -0.89 17.24 12.86
CA VAL A 23 0.55 17.04 13.13
C VAL A 23 1.38 18.04 12.35
N TYR A 24 0.99 18.26 11.09
CA TYR A 24 1.66 19.15 10.17
C TYR A 24 0.69 19.57 9.06
N GLU A 25 0.89 20.76 8.53
CA GLU A 25 0.16 21.26 7.37
C GLU A 25 1.10 22.07 6.48
N ASP A 26 0.98 21.84 5.17
CA ASP A 26 1.40 22.78 4.14
C ASP A 26 0.14 23.35 3.51
N SER A 27 -0.18 24.61 3.79
CA SER A 27 -1.44 25.26 3.36
C SER A 27 -1.47 25.64 1.88
N ASN A 28 -0.49 25.22 1.06
CA ASN A 28 -0.55 25.47 -0.36
C ASN A 28 -1.77 24.76 -1.01
N PRO A 29 -2.65 25.46 -1.75
CA PRO A 29 -3.89 24.87 -2.26
C PRO A 29 -3.67 23.80 -3.34
N GLU A 30 -2.53 23.81 -4.03
CA GLU A 30 -2.26 22.96 -5.20
C GLU A 30 -1.34 21.78 -4.88
N LYS A 31 -0.35 22.00 -4.00
CA LYS A 31 0.68 21.00 -3.65
C LYS A 31 0.72 20.68 -2.16
N GLY A 32 -0.10 21.34 -1.36
CA GLY A 32 -0.14 21.18 0.09
C GLY A 32 -1.10 20.08 0.56
N TYR A 33 -1.05 19.82 1.85
CA TYR A 33 -1.82 18.78 2.53
C TYR A 33 -1.86 19.01 4.05
N ILE A 34 -2.85 18.39 4.69
CA ILE A 34 -2.91 18.24 6.15
C ILE A 34 -2.50 16.81 6.51
N LEU A 35 -1.58 16.67 7.47
CA LEU A 35 -1.15 15.41 8.06
C LEU A 35 -1.73 15.28 9.47
N LEU A 36 -2.44 14.19 9.75
CA LEU A 36 -3.09 13.94 11.03
C LEU A 36 -3.16 12.44 11.36
N PRO A 37 -3.37 12.06 12.64
CA PRO A 37 -3.63 10.67 13.04
C PRO A 37 -4.88 10.08 12.37
N ASP A 38 -4.76 8.88 11.83
CA ASP A 38 -5.93 8.10 11.37
C ASP A 38 -6.74 7.63 12.60
N LEU A 39 -8.07 7.52 12.44
CA LEU A 39 -8.98 7.03 13.49
C LEU A 39 -8.64 5.61 13.99
N LYS A 40 -7.88 4.84 13.20
CA LYS A 40 -7.44 3.49 13.57
C LYS A 40 -6.30 3.47 14.58
N TRP A 41 -5.59 4.58 14.79
CA TRP A 41 -4.50 4.65 15.75
C TRP A 41 -4.97 5.20 17.09
N ASP A 42 -4.66 4.48 18.17
CA ASP A 42 -5.03 4.85 19.53
C ASP A 42 -4.07 5.87 20.18
N GLY A 43 -3.01 6.26 19.46
CA GLY A 43 -2.04 7.26 19.92
C GLY A 43 -1.06 6.75 20.97
N LYS A 44 -1.05 5.45 21.31
CA LYS A 44 -0.26 4.93 22.43
C LYS A 44 1.16 4.53 22.08
N THR A 45 1.35 3.89 20.92
CA THR A 45 2.67 3.36 20.52
C THR A 45 3.02 3.78 19.11
N LEU A 46 4.32 3.97 18.87
CA LEU A 46 4.82 4.27 17.53
C LEU A 46 4.81 3.04 16.62
N GLU A 47 4.78 1.83 17.19
CA GLU A 47 4.72 0.57 16.43
C GLU A 47 3.41 0.47 15.63
N THR A 48 2.31 0.96 16.21
CA THR A 48 0.98 1.00 15.59
C THR A 48 0.65 2.36 14.97
N LEU A 49 1.64 3.26 14.83
CA LEU A 49 1.45 4.59 14.25
C LEU A 49 0.69 4.50 12.92
N TYR A 50 -0.39 5.25 12.83
CA TYR A 50 -1.16 5.37 11.60
C TYR A 50 -1.51 6.84 11.40
N LEU A 51 -0.93 7.43 10.35
CA LEU A 51 -1.23 8.78 9.91
C LEU A 51 -1.92 8.76 8.54
N LEU A 52 -2.66 9.83 8.29
CA LEU A 52 -3.33 10.10 7.04
C LEU A 52 -2.90 11.49 6.58
N ALA A 53 -2.49 11.61 5.32
CA ALA A 53 -2.32 12.91 4.67
C ALA A 53 -3.45 13.17 3.68
N ILE A 54 -4.16 14.27 3.84
CA ILE A 54 -5.27 14.69 2.98
C ILE A 54 -4.80 15.91 2.18
N VAL A 55 -4.81 15.81 0.85
CA VAL A 55 -4.34 16.91 -0.01
C VAL A 55 -5.33 18.08 0.00
N HIS A 56 -4.85 19.32 -0.08
CA HIS A 56 -5.75 20.47 -0.23
C HIS A 56 -6.41 20.51 -1.60
N LYS A 57 -5.69 20.09 -2.65
CA LYS A 57 -6.19 20.16 -4.03
C LYS A 57 -7.44 19.31 -4.21
N HIS A 58 -8.55 19.97 -4.56
CA HIS A 58 -9.83 19.31 -4.84
C HIS A 58 -9.78 18.57 -6.19
N ASN A 59 -10.76 17.69 -6.41
CA ASN A 59 -11.00 16.98 -7.66
C ASN A 59 -9.92 15.96 -8.09
N ILE A 60 -9.06 15.54 -7.17
CA ILE A 60 -8.25 14.32 -7.35
C ILE A 60 -8.90 13.23 -6.50
N LYS A 61 -9.61 12.31 -7.13
CA LYS A 61 -10.45 11.32 -6.43
C LYS A 61 -9.68 10.06 -6.04
N SER A 62 -8.72 9.67 -6.86
CA SER A 62 -7.91 8.46 -6.66
C SER A 62 -6.63 8.50 -7.52
N LEU A 63 -5.84 7.42 -7.47
CA LEU A 63 -4.70 7.21 -8.36
C LEU A 63 -5.04 7.36 -9.85
N ARG A 64 -6.29 7.12 -10.27
CA ARG A 64 -6.73 7.26 -11.67
C ARG A 64 -6.69 8.69 -12.20
N ASP A 65 -6.79 9.68 -11.33
CA ASP A 65 -6.79 11.10 -11.72
C ASP A 65 -5.38 11.71 -11.71
N LEU A 66 -4.40 10.99 -11.14
CA LEU A 66 -3.01 11.43 -11.12
C LEU A 66 -2.41 11.42 -12.52
N ASN A 67 -1.55 12.40 -12.78
CA ASN A 67 -0.82 12.59 -14.02
C ASN A 67 0.41 13.47 -13.73
N ASP A 68 1.21 13.76 -14.76
CA ASP A 68 2.50 14.45 -14.59
C ASP A 68 2.38 15.85 -13.94
N SER A 69 1.25 16.55 -14.10
CA SER A 69 1.02 17.85 -13.45
C SER A 69 0.97 17.76 -11.92
N HIS A 70 0.70 16.57 -11.38
CA HIS A 70 0.63 16.33 -9.94
C HIS A 70 1.98 15.94 -9.31
N LEU A 71 3.05 15.78 -10.10
CA LEU A 71 4.38 15.43 -9.56
C LEU A 71 4.86 16.38 -8.44
N PRO A 72 4.69 17.71 -8.53
CA PRO A 72 5.07 18.61 -7.43
C PRO A 72 4.34 18.31 -6.11
N LEU A 73 3.05 17.96 -6.17
CA LEU A 73 2.26 17.53 -5.01
C LEU A 73 2.80 16.22 -4.43
N LEU A 74 3.08 15.23 -5.29
CA LEU A 74 3.58 13.91 -4.86
C LEU A 74 4.98 13.99 -4.23
N TYR A 75 5.89 14.80 -4.78
CA TYR A 75 7.18 15.07 -4.16
C TYR A 75 7.05 15.78 -2.82
N ASN A 76 6.13 16.75 -2.71
CA ASN A 76 5.88 17.43 -1.45
C ASN A 76 5.32 16.48 -0.39
N LEU A 77 4.40 15.58 -0.77
CA LEU A 77 3.90 14.53 0.11
C LEU A 77 5.06 13.64 0.59
N ARG A 78 5.92 13.16 -0.30
CA ARG A 78 7.05 12.29 0.07
C ARG A 78 8.01 12.99 1.03
N ASP A 79 8.53 14.14 0.62
CA ASP A 79 9.64 14.80 1.32
C ASP A 79 9.16 15.57 2.54
N GLY A 80 8.01 16.25 2.43
CA GLY A 80 7.41 17.04 3.51
C GLY A 80 6.93 16.17 4.66
N ILE A 81 6.21 15.07 4.37
CA ILE A 81 5.69 14.18 5.41
C ILE A 81 6.85 13.49 6.14
N SER A 82 7.86 13.02 5.39
CA SER A 82 9.03 12.38 5.98
C SER A 82 9.72 13.30 7.00
N LYS A 83 9.95 14.56 6.64
CA LYS A 83 10.55 15.57 7.54
C LYS A 83 9.66 15.86 8.74
N ALA A 84 8.35 15.98 8.53
CA ALA A 84 7.39 16.24 9.60
C ALA A 84 7.34 15.08 10.61
N ILE A 85 7.32 13.84 10.12
CA ILE A 85 7.30 12.63 10.95
C ILE A 85 8.63 12.45 11.69
N GLU A 86 9.76 12.64 11.02
CA GLU A 86 11.08 12.56 11.66
C GLU A 86 11.20 13.58 12.80
N LYS A 87 10.76 14.83 12.56
CA LYS A 87 10.77 15.88 13.58
C LYS A 87 9.83 15.59 14.75
N ARG A 88 8.64 15.02 14.50
CA ARG A 88 7.62 14.81 15.53
C ARG A 88 7.78 13.50 16.31
N TYR A 89 8.17 12.44 15.62
CA TYR A 89 8.14 11.07 16.12
C TYR A 89 9.51 10.36 16.05
N GLY A 90 10.53 10.96 15.44
CA GLY A 90 11.87 10.38 15.35
C GLY A 90 11.98 9.18 14.40
N LEU A 91 10.98 8.96 13.53
CA LEU A 91 11.01 7.91 12.51
C LEU A 91 11.53 8.47 11.19
N CYS A 92 12.57 7.85 10.64
CA CYS A 92 13.11 8.24 9.34
C CYS A 92 12.29 7.63 8.20
N TYR A 93 12.42 8.20 7.00
CA TYR A 93 11.67 7.77 5.81
C TYR A 93 11.76 6.26 5.54
N SER A 94 12.94 5.64 5.70
CA SER A 94 13.12 4.18 5.47
C SER A 94 12.36 3.29 6.46
N GLN A 95 11.88 3.85 7.57
CA GLN A 95 11.05 3.14 8.54
C GLN A 95 9.55 3.28 8.23
N LEU A 96 9.18 4.06 7.21
CA LEU A 96 7.80 4.38 6.88
C LEU A 96 7.38 3.67 5.59
N ARG A 97 6.15 3.18 5.60
CA ARG A 97 5.39 2.75 4.43
C ARG A 97 4.44 3.90 4.08
N MET A 98 4.59 4.47 2.89
CA MET A 98 3.76 5.58 2.40
C MET A 98 3.05 5.14 1.11
N TYR A 99 1.72 5.05 1.15
CA TYR A 99 0.96 4.39 0.10
C TYR A 99 -0.46 4.92 -0.07
N PHE A 100 -1.00 4.75 -1.27
CA PHE A 100 -2.39 5.01 -1.61
C PHE A 100 -3.19 3.71 -1.64
N HIS A 101 -4.47 3.77 -1.30
CA HIS A 101 -5.38 2.66 -1.57
C HIS A 101 -6.01 2.77 -2.96
N TYR A 102 -6.16 1.62 -3.63
CA TYR A 102 -7.01 1.47 -4.81
C TYR A 102 -7.81 0.15 -4.75
N GLN A 103 -9.14 0.17 -4.72
CA GLN A 103 -9.99 1.37 -4.60
C GLN A 103 -9.87 2.04 -3.22
N PRO A 104 -9.94 3.38 -3.15
CA PRO A 104 -9.86 4.10 -1.88
C PRO A 104 -11.16 3.96 -1.08
N SER A 105 -11.08 4.15 0.24
CA SER A 105 -12.27 4.15 1.11
C SER A 105 -13.16 5.38 0.89
N PHE A 106 -12.60 6.48 0.38
CA PHE A 106 -13.33 7.69 -0.02
C PHE A 106 -12.61 8.38 -1.18
N TYR A 107 -13.35 9.08 -2.03
CA TYR A 107 -12.87 9.61 -3.31
C TYR A 107 -12.37 11.06 -3.22
N HIS A 108 -11.36 11.26 -2.37
CA HIS A 108 -10.52 12.45 -2.30
C HIS A 108 -9.10 11.96 -1.99
N LEU A 109 -8.09 12.36 -2.76
CA LEU A 109 -6.76 11.77 -2.67
C LEU A 109 -6.20 11.89 -1.25
N HIS A 110 -5.82 10.76 -0.68
CA HIS A 110 -5.23 10.68 0.65
C HIS A 110 -4.15 9.61 0.68
N LEU A 111 -3.09 9.88 1.42
CA LEU A 111 -1.94 9.00 1.60
C LEU A 111 -2.01 8.37 2.99
N HIS A 112 -1.84 7.06 3.07
CA HIS A 112 -1.69 6.32 4.31
C HIS A 112 -0.21 6.21 4.66
N ILE A 113 0.12 6.43 5.94
CA ILE A 113 1.49 6.35 6.45
C ILE A 113 1.51 5.52 7.72
N ASN A 114 2.31 4.46 7.74
CA ASN A 114 2.52 3.60 8.90
C ASN A 114 3.97 3.07 8.96
N PRO A 115 4.48 2.63 10.11
CA PRO A 115 5.79 1.99 10.18
C PRO A 115 5.86 0.70 9.37
N VAL A 116 6.98 0.44 8.70
CA VAL A 116 7.18 -0.77 7.87
C VAL A 116 7.04 -2.06 8.68
N ARG A 117 7.46 -2.05 9.96
CA ARG A 117 7.39 -3.21 10.86
C ARG A 117 5.98 -3.53 11.35
N GLY A 118 5.05 -2.59 11.24
CA GLY A 118 3.67 -2.75 11.69
C GLY A 118 2.77 -3.27 10.56
N ASP A 119 1.91 -4.22 10.91
CA ASP A 119 0.78 -4.60 10.07
C ASP A 119 -0.32 -3.55 10.24
N ALA A 120 -0.78 -3.01 9.12
CA ALA A 120 -1.90 -2.07 9.08
C ALA A 120 -2.94 -2.59 8.09
N PRO A 121 -4.24 -2.30 8.30
CA PRO A 121 -5.26 -2.70 7.35
C PRO A 121 -5.01 -2.14 5.94
N GLY A 122 -5.05 -3.01 4.93
CA GLY A 122 -4.98 -2.64 3.52
C GLY A 122 -3.56 -2.42 2.96
N ILE A 123 -2.51 -2.88 3.65
CA ILE A 123 -1.10 -2.71 3.22
C ILE A 123 -0.66 -3.62 2.08
N TRP A 124 -1.46 -4.62 1.74
CA TRP A 124 -1.13 -5.66 0.78
C TRP A 124 -1.22 -5.17 -0.67
N CYS A 125 -0.52 -5.85 -1.58
CA CYS A 125 -0.30 -5.39 -2.95
C CYS A 125 -1.58 -5.32 -3.81
N GLU A 126 -2.66 -5.97 -3.41
CA GLU A 126 -3.94 -5.93 -4.10
C GLU A 126 -4.75 -4.65 -3.86
N LYS A 127 -4.29 -3.81 -2.92
CA LYS A 127 -4.94 -2.55 -2.56
C LYS A 127 -3.96 -1.39 -2.37
N SER A 128 -2.80 -1.64 -1.78
CA SER A 128 -1.78 -0.65 -1.49
C SER A 128 -0.87 -0.41 -2.68
N HIS A 129 -0.71 0.86 -3.06
CA HIS A 129 0.25 1.30 -4.06
C HIS A 129 1.21 2.31 -3.44
N MET A 130 2.49 1.97 -3.39
CA MET A 130 3.53 2.82 -2.81
C MET A 130 3.64 4.14 -3.56
N LEU A 131 3.82 5.24 -2.83
CA LEU A 131 3.93 6.60 -3.39
C LEU A 131 4.97 6.70 -4.51
N ASP A 132 6.08 5.97 -4.40
CA ASP A 132 7.20 6.02 -5.35
C ASP A 132 7.07 5.06 -6.53
N THR A 133 5.96 4.31 -6.66
CA THR A 133 5.79 3.31 -7.72
C THR A 133 4.92 3.79 -8.88
N ARG A 134 5.39 3.57 -10.12
CA ARG A 134 4.55 3.66 -11.34
C ARG A 134 3.91 2.29 -11.55
N ALA A 135 2.58 2.22 -11.59
CA ALA A 135 1.91 0.92 -11.60
C ALA A 135 0.72 0.86 -12.57
N THR A 136 0.59 -0.26 -13.28
CA THR A 136 -0.73 -0.81 -13.60
C THR A 136 -1.46 -1.02 -12.27
N LEU A 137 -2.73 -0.64 -12.17
CA LEU A 137 -3.48 -0.70 -10.92
C LEU A 137 -4.28 -2.02 -10.80
N PRO A 138 -3.71 -3.11 -10.25
CA PRO A 138 -4.52 -4.24 -9.82
C PRO A 138 -5.44 -3.79 -8.68
N PHE A 139 -6.64 -4.36 -8.63
CA PHE A 139 -7.56 -4.18 -7.51
C PHE A 139 -8.45 -5.40 -7.40
N VAL A 140 -9.00 -5.61 -6.21
CA VAL A 140 -9.92 -6.73 -5.93
C VAL A 140 -11.32 -6.19 -5.78
N LEU A 141 -12.27 -6.92 -6.37
CA LEU A 141 -13.70 -6.75 -6.16
C LEU A 141 -14.24 -8.01 -5.48
N PHE A 142 -15.19 -7.82 -4.58
CA PHE A 142 -15.82 -8.92 -3.84
C PHE A 142 -17.09 -9.39 -4.54
N GLU A 143 -17.41 -10.68 -4.39
CA GLU A 143 -18.68 -11.25 -4.83
C GLU A 143 -19.86 -10.47 -4.21
N GLY A 144 -20.91 -10.25 -5.01
CA GLY A 144 -22.07 -9.45 -4.61
C GLY A 144 -21.87 -7.94 -4.65
N CYS A 145 -20.70 -7.44 -5.06
CA CYS A 145 -20.51 -6.02 -5.31
C CYS A 145 -20.98 -5.65 -6.72
N LYS A 146 -21.83 -4.62 -6.84
CA LYS A 146 -22.39 -4.18 -8.13
C LYS A 146 -21.34 -3.85 -9.19
N LEU A 147 -20.18 -3.39 -8.75
CA LEU A 147 -19.08 -3.07 -9.66
C LEU A 147 -18.52 -4.32 -10.31
N LEU A 148 -18.46 -5.46 -9.60
CA LEU A 148 -18.03 -6.72 -10.21
C LEU A 148 -19.00 -7.12 -11.31
N ASP A 149 -20.31 -7.06 -11.03
CA ASP A 149 -21.37 -7.36 -12.01
C ASP A 149 -21.20 -6.53 -13.29
N GLU A 150 -20.96 -5.21 -13.17
CA GLU A 150 -20.72 -4.31 -14.30
C GLU A 150 -19.45 -4.68 -15.10
N PHE A 151 -18.39 -5.13 -14.43
CA PHE A 151 -17.15 -5.57 -15.10
C PHE A 151 -17.33 -6.90 -15.83
N GLU A 152 -18.11 -7.82 -15.25
CA GLU A 152 -18.48 -9.08 -15.88
C GLU A 152 -19.38 -8.86 -17.10
N GLU A 153 -20.37 -7.98 -17.01
CA GLU A 153 -21.27 -7.61 -18.12
C GLU A 153 -20.48 -7.04 -19.30
N LYS A 154 -19.47 -6.22 -19.02
CA LYS A 154 -18.58 -5.64 -20.04
C LYS A 154 -17.52 -6.63 -20.56
N GLY A 155 -17.48 -7.86 -20.06
CA GLY A 155 -16.48 -8.86 -20.42
C GLY A 155 -15.05 -8.46 -20.05
N ALA A 156 -14.88 -7.49 -19.13
CA ALA A 156 -13.58 -6.99 -18.70
C ALA A 156 -12.91 -7.94 -17.67
N VAL A 157 -13.68 -8.81 -17.03
CA VAL A 157 -13.23 -9.83 -16.09
C VAL A 157 -13.83 -11.18 -16.48
N ARG A 158 -13.05 -12.26 -16.38
CA ARG A 158 -13.54 -13.62 -16.59
C ARG A 158 -14.31 -14.06 -15.36
N LYS A 159 -15.52 -14.61 -15.55
CA LYS A 159 -16.25 -15.26 -14.46
C LYS A 159 -15.38 -16.37 -13.88
N SER A 160 -15.28 -16.42 -12.55
CA SER A 160 -14.64 -17.54 -11.88
C SER A 160 -15.42 -18.81 -12.24
N ALA A 161 -14.72 -19.91 -12.53
CA ALA A 161 -15.39 -21.19 -12.71
C ALA A 161 -16.17 -21.51 -11.42
N GLU A 162 -17.40 -22.00 -11.56
CA GLU A 162 -18.19 -22.45 -10.40
C GLU A 162 -17.33 -23.38 -9.54
N LYS A 163 -17.37 -23.20 -8.22
CA LYS A 163 -16.71 -24.13 -7.29
C LYS A 163 -17.21 -25.53 -7.64
N VAL A 164 -16.33 -26.36 -8.19
CA VAL A 164 -16.61 -27.77 -8.44
C VAL A 164 -16.87 -28.40 -7.08
N ASN A 165 -18.14 -28.51 -6.71
CA ASN A 165 -18.56 -29.14 -5.47
C ASN A 165 -18.63 -30.65 -5.68
N ASN A 166 -17.53 -31.25 -6.16
CA ASN A 166 -17.42 -32.69 -6.30
C ASN A 166 -16.47 -33.21 -5.23
N LYS A 167 -17.04 -33.58 -4.06
CA LYS A 167 -16.48 -34.67 -3.26
C LYS A 167 -16.58 -36.03 -3.96
N GLU A 168 -17.21 -36.10 -5.13
CA GLU A 168 -17.32 -37.30 -5.95
C GLU A 168 -16.94 -36.97 -7.39
N LYS A 169 -15.64 -36.99 -7.70
CA LYS A 169 -15.02 -37.24 -9.02
C LYS A 169 -13.55 -36.80 -8.98
N LEU A 170 -12.82 -37.27 -7.98
CA LEU A 170 -11.37 -37.34 -8.02
C LEU A 170 -11.02 -38.81 -8.19
N ASN A 171 -11.33 -39.42 -9.35
CA ASN A 171 -10.84 -40.76 -9.69
C ASN A 171 -10.81 -41.09 -11.20
N ASP A 172 -11.52 -40.38 -12.09
CA ASP A 172 -11.62 -40.81 -13.51
C ASP A 172 -11.14 -39.78 -14.53
N ALA A 173 -9.96 -39.19 -14.33
CA ALA A 173 -9.26 -38.46 -15.38
C ALA A 173 -7.74 -38.50 -15.23
N VAL A 174 -7.19 -39.69 -14.98
CA VAL A 174 -5.79 -40.01 -15.30
C VAL A 174 -5.85 -41.05 -16.42
N GLU A 175 -6.04 -40.59 -17.66
CA GLU A 175 -5.54 -41.27 -18.87
C GLU A 175 -6.01 -40.51 -20.12
N LYS A 176 -5.14 -39.63 -20.62
CA LYS A 176 -4.73 -39.43 -22.03
C LYS A 176 -4.23 -38.00 -22.20
N GLY A 177 -2.90 -37.88 -22.20
CA GLY A 177 -2.19 -36.61 -22.11
C GLY A 177 -2.07 -35.80 -23.39
N CYS A 178 -1.33 -34.70 -23.24
CA CYS A 178 -0.56 -34.06 -24.30
C CYS A 178 0.88 -33.90 -23.76
N THR A 179 1.84 -34.08 -24.65
CA THR A 179 3.25 -34.45 -24.43
C THR A 179 4.11 -33.44 -23.66
N ASP A 180 4.90 -33.95 -22.72
CA ASP A 180 6.08 -33.28 -22.15
C ASP A 180 7.16 -33.08 -23.22
N GLU A 181 7.43 -31.84 -23.61
CA GLU A 181 8.78 -31.45 -23.99
C GLU A 181 9.50 -30.99 -22.72
N SER A 182 10.59 -31.70 -22.40
CA SER A 182 11.43 -31.53 -21.23
C SER A 182 12.06 -30.13 -21.16
N VAL A 183 11.79 -29.40 -20.07
CA VAL A 183 12.65 -28.31 -19.61
C VAL A 183 13.06 -28.62 -18.18
N ASP A 184 14.35 -28.96 -18.02
CA ASP A 184 14.98 -29.32 -16.75
C ASP A 184 14.72 -28.29 -15.64
N GLU A 185 14.24 -28.76 -14.49
CA GLU A 185 14.20 -27.99 -13.25
C GLU A 185 15.63 -27.68 -12.75
N PRO A 186 15.97 -26.43 -12.41
CA PRO A 186 17.27 -26.13 -11.83
C PRO A 186 17.35 -26.68 -10.39
N GLN A 187 18.07 -27.78 -10.21
CA GLN A 187 18.36 -28.34 -8.89
C GLN A 187 19.35 -27.47 -8.13
N VAL A 188 18.88 -26.80 -7.08
CA VAL A 188 19.74 -26.10 -6.10
C VAL A 188 20.48 -27.14 -5.25
N LYS A 189 21.77 -27.33 -5.54
CA LYS A 189 22.68 -28.11 -4.67
C LYS A 189 22.95 -27.32 -3.39
N LYS A 190 22.48 -27.83 -2.24
CA LYS A 190 22.87 -27.34 -0.91
C LYS A 190 24.38 -27.52 -0.74
N ILE A 191 25.12 -26.41 -0.67
CA ILE A 191 26.54 -26.40 -0.34
C ILE A 191 26.68 -26.68 1.17
N LYS A 192 27.41 -27.73 1.54
CA LYS A 192 27.84 -27.97 2.93
C LYS A 192 28.93 -26.95 3.27
N ILE A 193 28.70 -26.16 4.31
CA ILE A 193 29.74 -25.31 4.91
C ILE A 193 30.53 -26.19 5.88
N ASP A 194 31.79 -26.45 5.57
CA ASP A 194 32.71 -27.17 6.45
C ASP A 194 33.20 -26.25 7.57
N LYS A 195 33.04 -26.71 8.82
CA LYS A 195 33.72 -26.13 9.98
C LYS A 195 35.14 -26.73 10.03
N SER A 196 36.15 -25.95 9.66
CA SER A 196 37.50 -26.13 10.21
C SER A 196 38.21 -24.79 10.34
N VAL A 197 38.81 -24.64 11.52
CA VAL A 197 39.29 -23.42 12.18
C VAL A 197 40.74 -23.13 11.79
N LYS A 198 41.17 -21.87 11.82
CA LYS A 198 42.46 -21.50 12.44
C LYS A 198 42.54 -20.01 12.77
N ASP A 199 42.73 -19.78 14.07
CA ASP A 199 43.14 -18.52 14.69
C ASP A 199 44.40 -17.95 14.05
N THR A 200 44.41 -16.63 13.85
CA THR A 200 45.65 -15.85 13.77
C THR A 200 45.45 -14.54 14.51
N GLU A 201 46.02 -14.55 15.71
CA GLU A 201 46.52 -13.49 16.60
C GLU A 201 46.37 -12.02 16.15
N GLU A 202 45.71 -11.27 17.03
CA GLU A 202 45.86 -9.83 17.21
C GLU A 202 47.31 -9.48 17.59
N SER A 203 47.86 -8.43 16.99
CA SER A 203 48.92 -7.63 17.61
C SER A 203 48.67 -6.13 17.38
N PRO A 204 49.05 -5.28 18.34
CA PRO A 204 48.47 -3.95 18.53
C PRO A 204 49.26 -2.88 17.77
N ILE A 205 48.59 -1.79 17.40
CA ILE A 205 49.28 -0.54 17.04
C ILE A 205 49.05 0.47 18.16
N GLU A 206 50.16 0.78 18.83
CA GLU A 206 50.31 1.79 19.87
C GLU A 206 50.28 3.23 19.31
N LYS A 207 49.74 4.11 20.17
CA LYS A 207 49.97 5.57 20.34
C LYS A 207 49.52 6.54 19.26
#